data_AF-A0A077PWM7-F1
#
_entry.id   AF-A0A077PWM7-F1
#
_cell.length_a   1.000
_cell.length_b   1.000
_cell.length_c   1.000
_cell.angle_alpha   90.00
_cell.angle_beta   90.00
_cell.angle_gamma   90.00
#
_symmetry.space_group_name_H-M   'P 1'
#
loop_
_entity.id
_entity.type
_entity.pdbx_description
1 polymer ?
#
loop_
_entity_poly.entity_id
_entity_poly.type
_entity_poly.pdbx_seq_one_letter_code
_entity_poly.pdbx_strand_id
1 'polypeptide(L)'
;MSGDENKWTRTNELAHIDSDGFLWISGRIDNIIIRGGFKIQPEKIQHLLETHSSVKEAAVIAIPDSRLNSVPAAAIEIYPKQPVPTVAELVELCRRELLPYEVPKHLFIVDALPRTPSSKINRTELLSLIFNSLSPLSDSKEIFNHEFITKNSNTID
;
A
#
# COMPACT_ATOMS: atom_id res chain seq x y z
N MET A 1 22.32 10.17 -31.47
CA MET A 1 23.49 9.30 -31.28
C MET A 1 23.06 8.19 -30.33
N SER A 2 22.82 7.01 -30.89
CA SER A 2 22.49 5.76 -30.22
C SER A 2 23.74 5.19 -29.57
N GLY A 3 23.73 4.96 -28.26
CA GLY A 3 24.68 4.08 -27.61
C GLY A 3 24.28 2.64 -27.88
N ASP A 4 25.25 1.75 -28.15
CA ASP A 4 25.04 0.33 -28.45
C ASP A 4 23.98 -0.29 -27.52
N GLU A 5 22.83 -0.59 -28.12
CA GLU A 5 21.62 -1.14 -27.51
C GLU A 5 21.80 -2.55 -26.92
N ASN A 6 22.99 -3.15 -27.05
CA ASN A 6 23.34 -4.51 -26.60
C ASN A 6 24.35 -4.59 -25.44
N LYS A 7 24.72 -3.49 -24.76
CA LYS A 7 25.66 -3.53 -23.60
C LYS A 7 25.10 -3.10 -22.26
N TRP A 8 23.85 -2.63 -22.20
CA TRP A 8 23.23 -2.12 -20.98
C TRP A 8 22.05 -2.97 -20.54
N THR A 9 22.11 -3.51 -19.33
CA THR A 9 21.00 -4.23 -18.72
C THR A 9 20.05 -3.24 -18.05
N ARG A 10 18.79 -3.22 -18.47
CA ARG A 10 17.75 -2.42 -17.82
C ARG A 10 17.44 -2.99 -16.43
N THR A 11 17.59 -2.16 -15.39
CA THR A 11 17.43 -2.60 -13.98
C THR A 11 16.06 -2.26 -13.38
N ASN A 12 15.25 -1.41 -14.04
CA ASN A 12 14.01 -0.83 -13.50
C ASN A 12 14.17 -0.08 -12.17
N GLU A 13 15.39 0.26 -11.77
CA GLU A 13 15.67 1.11 -10.63
C GLU A 13 15.57 2.59 -11.04
N LEU A 14 14.92 3.40 -10.20
CA LEU A 14 15.02 4.85 -10.23
C LEU A 14 16.30 5.24 -9.52
N ALA A 15 17.15 6.03 -10.17
CA ALA A 15 18.37 6.51 -9.55
C ALA A 15 18.74 7.90 -10.07
N HIS A 16 19.51 8.62 -9.26
CA HIS A 16 20.15 9.87 -9.66
C HIS A 16 21.62 9.88 -9.21
N ILE A 17 22.43 10.69 -9.88
CA ILE A 17 23.82 10.94 -9.50
C ILE A 17 23.89 12.35 -8.94
N ASP A 18 24.47 12.53 -7.76
CA ASP A 18 24.63 13.85 -7.15
C ASP A 18 25.83 14.63 -7.71
N SER A 19 26.08 15.83 -7.19
CA SER A 19 27.18 16.70 -7.65
C SER A 19 28.58 16.13 -7.37
N ASP A 20 28.68 15.20 -6.41
CA ASP A 20 29.94 14.57 -6.01
C ASP A 20 30.18 13.25 -6.76
N GLY A 21 29.23 12.84 -7.61
CA GLY A 21 29.32 11.66 -8.46
C GLY A 21 28.81 10.37 -7.81
N PHE A 22 28.12 10.44 -6.67
CA PHE A 22 27.55 9.26 -6.03
C PHE A 22 26.21 8.86 -6.66
N LEU A 23 26.02 7.56 -6.88
CA LEU A 23 24.77 6.99 -7.38
C LEU A 23 23.82 6.70 -6.21
N TRP A 24 22.66 7.37 -6.22
CA TRP A 24 21.58 7.16 -5.26
C TRP A 24 20.45 6.37 -5.91
N ILE A 25 20.17 5.17 -5.40
CA ILE A 25 19.01 4.37 -5.81
C ILE A 25 17.80 4.83 -5.00
N SER A 26 16.77 5.32 -5.69
CA SER A 26 15.58 5.96 -5.12
C SER A 26 14.34 5.06 -5.12
N GLY A 27 14.45 3.81 -5.59
CA GLY A 27 13.36 2.83 -5.61
C GLY A 27 13.19 2.19 -6.99
N ARG A 28 12.05 1.55 -7.24
CA ARG A 28 11.79 0.88 -8.53
C ARG A 28 10.65 1.50 -9.33
N ILE A 29 10.84 1.56 -10.64
CA ILE A 29 9.83 2.06 -11.59
C ILE A 29 8.56 1.20 -11.55
N ASP A 30 8.70 -0.12 -11.38
CA ASP A 30 7.57 -1.05 -11.33
C ASP A 30 6.80 -1.03 -9.99
N ASN A 31 7.29 -0.28 -8.99
CA ASN A 31 6.62 -0.11 -7.70
C ASN A 31 5.72 1.15 -7.63
N ILE A 32 5.74 2.03 -8.65
CA ILE A 32 4.96 3.28 -8.63
C ILE A 32 3.46 2.98 -8.53
N ILE A 33 2.79 3.62 -7.57
CA ILE A 33 1.33 3.56 -7.41
C ILE A 33 0.72 4.68 -8.27
N ILE A 34 -0.29 4.33 -9.06
CA ILE A 34 -1.03 5.29 -9.91
C ILE A 34 -2.42 5.50 -9.32
N ARG A 35 -2.58 6.61 -8.58
CA ARG A 35 -3.83 7.01 -7.94
C ARG A 35 -4.46 8.17 -8.70
N GLY A 36 -5.53 7.90 -9.45
CA GLY A 36 -6.27 8.92 -10.19
C GLY A 36 -5.40 9.75 -11.15
N GLY A 37 -4.38 9.13 -11.75
CA GLY A 37 -3.40 9.79 -12.64
C GLY A 37 -2.16 10.35 -11.94
N PHE A 38 -2.12 10.40 -10.60
CA PHE A 38 -0.95 10.83 -9.85
C PHE A 38 0.00 9.66 -9.56
N LYS A 39 1.30 9.90 -9.76
CA LYS A 39 2.37 8.96 -9.42
C LYS A 39 2.74 9.12 -7.95
N ILE A 40 2.73 8.02 -7.21
CA ILE A 40 3.11 7.97 -5.81
C ILE A 40 4.26 6.97 -5.69
N GLN A 41 5.33 7.38 -5.02
CA GLN A 41 6.46 6.51 -4.67
C GLN A 41 6.17 5.85 -3.31
N PRO A 42 5.91 4.53 -3.26
CA PRO A 42 5.69 3.83 -1.99
C PRO A 42 6.83 4.00 -1.01
N GLU A 43 8.07 4.06 -1.51
CA GLU A 43 9.27 4.19 -0.71
C GLU A 43 9.25 5.50 0.10
N LYS A 44 8.70 6.60 -0.43
CA LYS A 44 8.55 7.86 0.31
C LYS A 44 7.65 7.69 1.55
N ILE A 45 6.54 6.97 1.38
CA ILE A 45 5.59 6.68 2.46
C ILE A 45 6.22 5.72 3.48
N GLN A 46 6.91 4.69 3.00
CA GLN A 46 7.63 3.73 3.83
C GLN A 46 8.65 4.44 4.73
N HIS A 47 9.58 5.21 4.14
CA HIS A 47 10.62 5.90 4.89
C HIS A 47 10.02 6.85 5.93
N LEU A 48 8.94 7.55 5.58
CA LEU A 48 8.24 8.41 6.53
C LEU A 48 7.65 7.63 7.71
N LEU A 49 6.95 6.53 7.46
CA LEU A 49 6.40 5.69 8.54
C LEU A 49 7.50 5.14 9.45
N GLU A 50 8.64 4.77 8.87
CA GLU A 50 9.82 4.27 9.59
C GLU A 50 10.55 5.35 10.42
N THR A 51 10.19 6.64 10.27
CA THR A 51 10.66 7.68 11.20
C THR A 51 9.97 7.64 12.58
N HIS A 52 8.83 6.95 12.69
CA HIS A 52 8.14 6.79 13.96
C HIS A 52 8.90 5.80 14.86
N SER A 53 9.22 6.19 16.10
CA SER A 53 10.12 5.43 16.98
C SER A 53 9.70 3.98 17.29
N SER A 54 8.39 3.70 17.26
CA SER A 54 7.87 2.33 17.44
C SER A 54 7.93 1.47 16.18
N VAL A 55 8.00 2.06 14.99
CA VAL A 55 7.94 1.32 13.72
C VAL A 55 9.29 0.68 13.44
N LYS A 56 9.30 -0.64 13.25
CA LYS A 56 10.48 -1.40 12.87
C LYS A 56 10.71 -1.38 11.37
N GLU A 57 9.65 -1.61 10.60
CA GLU A 57 9.67 -1.62 9.13
C GLU A 57 8.25 -1.40 8.62
N ALA A 58 8.12 -0.71 7.49
CA ALA A 58 6.84 -0.54 6.81
C ALA A 58 6.94 -1.06 5.38
N ALA A 59 5.86 -1.66 4.89
CA ALA A 59 5.74 -2.05 3.49
C ALA A 59 4.50 -1.41 2.88
N VAL A 60 4.68 -0.71 1.77
CA VAL A 60 3.62 0.03 1.09
C VAL A 60 3.37 -0.57 -0.29
N ILE A 61 2.10 -0.84 -0.61
CA ILE A 61 1.69 -1.44 -1.88
C ILE A 61 0.46 -0.71 -2.46
N ALA A 62 0.31 -0.81 -3.78
CA ALA A 62 -0.92 -0.44 -4.46
C ALA A 62 -2.00 -1.48 -4.15
N ILE A 63 -3.18 -1.06 -3.75
CA ILE A 63 -4.39 -1.89 -3.79
C ILE A 63 -5.39 -1.30 -4.79
N PRO A 64 -6.23 -2.13 -5.44
CA PRO A 64 -7.27 -1.65 -6.35
C PRO A 64 -8.23 -0.68 -5.67
N ASP A 65 -8.62 0.38 -6.38
CA ASP A 65 -9.67 1.31 -5.96
C ASP A 65 -10.57 1.61 -7.17
N SER A 66 -11.89 1.46 -6.98
CA SER A 66 -12.87 1.54 -8.07
C SER A 66 -12.92 2.90 -8.77
N ARG A 67 -12.55 3.99 -8.08
CA ARG A 67 -12.59 5.34 -8.62
C ARG A 67 -11.20 5.85 -9.00
N LEU A 68 -10.18 5.44 -8.26
CA LEU A 68 -8.84 5.99 -8.35
C LEU A 68 -7.85 5.06 -9.04
N ASN A 69 -8.31 3.94 -9.62
CA ASN A 69 -7.50 2.84 -10.15
C ASN A 69 -6.75 2.09 -9.04
N SER A 70 -5.88 2.78 -8.30
CA SER A 70 -5.23 2.22 -7.12
C SER A 70 -5.02 3.27 -6.03
N VAL A 71 -4.84 2.80 -4.79
CA VAL A 71 -4.53 3.62 -3.62
C VAL A 71 -3.42 2.96 -2.79
N PRO A 72 -2.60 3.75 -2.08
CA PRO A 72 -1.59 3.20 -1.19
C PRO A 72 -2.24 2.54 0.04
N ALA A 73 -1.75 1.34 0.38
CA ALA A 73 -1.98 0.67 1.65
C ALA A 73 -0.63 0.31 2.27
N ALA A 74 -0.52 0.45 3.60
CA ALA A 74 0.70 0.16 4.34
C ALA A 74 0.47 -0.96 5.37
N ALA A 75 1.37 -1.94 5.42
CA ALA A 75 1.51 -2.86 6.54
C ALA A 75 2.76 -2.45 7.36
N ILE A 76 2.63 -2.44 8.68
CA ILE A 76 3.61 -1.86 9.59
C ILE A 76 3.96 -2.89 10.67
N GLU A 77 5.23 -3.27 10.73
CA GLU A 77 5.78 -4.11 11.79
C GLU A 77 6.36 -3.20 12.90
N ILE A 78 6.09 -3.52 14.16
CA ILE A 78 6.50 -2.72 15.32
C ILE A 78 7.69 -3.39 16.02
N TYR A 79 8.60 -2.59 16.58
CA TYR A 79 9.69 -3.12 17.40
C TYR A 79 9.13 -3.89 18.61
N PRO A 80 9.69 -5.07 18.94
CA PRO A 80 9.34 -5.76 20.17
C PRO A 80 9.53 -4.82 21.38
N LYS A 81 8.55 -4.83 22.30
CA LYS A 81 8.56 -4.04 23.55
C LYS A 81 8.42 -2.52 23.38
N GLN A 82 8.15 -2.02 22.17
CA GLN A 82 7.72 -0.63 22.00
C GLN A 82 6.20 -0.51 22.15
N PRO A 83 5.68 0.65 22.60
CA PRO A 83 4.26 0.93 22.54
C PRO A 83 3.75 0.87 21.09
N VAL A 84 2.67 0.13 20.88
CA VAL A 84 2.02 0.04 19.56
C VAL A 84 1.31 1.38 19.29
N PRO A 85 1.68 2.12 18.23
CA PRO A 85 1.01 3.36 17.89
C PRO A 85 -0.42 3.08 17.43
N THR A 86 -1.31 4.03 17.61
CA THR A 86 -2.64 3.96 17.00
C THR A 86 -2.53 4.21 15.49
N VAL A 87 -3.46 3.66 14.72
CA VAL A 87 -3.55 3.95 13.27
C VAL A 87 -3.74 5.46 13.02
N ALA A 88 -4.46 6.16 13.90
CA ALA A 88 -4.68 7.59 13.78
C ALA A 88 -3.36 8.39 13.91
N GLU A 89 -2.49 8.04 14.85
CA GLU A 89 -1.18 8.69 15.02
C GLU A 89 -0.31 8.55 13.76
N LEU A 90 -0.28 7.37 13.14
CA LEU A 90 0.48 7.14 11.91
C LEU A 90 -0.12 7.86 10.69
N VAL A 91 -1.44 7.99 10.63
CA VAL A 91 -2.13 8.79 9.60
C VAL A 91 -1.80 10.28 9.76
N GLU A 92 -1.78 10.80 10.98
CA GLU A 92 -1.42 12.19 11.24
C GLU A 92 0.06 12.48 10.93
N LEU A 93 0.97 11.54 11.25
CA LEU A 93 2.35 11.60 10.77
C LEU A 93 2.41 11.73 9.25
N CYS A 94 1.67 10.90 8.52
CA CYS A 94 1.61 10.95 7.07
C CYS A 94 1.04 12.28 6.56
N ARG A 95 -0.04 12.80 7.15
CA ARG A 95 -0.68 14.05 6.73
C ARG A 95 0.19 15.29 6.89
N ARG A 96 1.12 15.27 7.85
CA ARG A 96 2.02 16.40 8.09
C ARG A 96 3.08 16.56 6.99
N GLU A 97 3.57 15.45 6.44
CA GLU A 97 4.72 15.46 5.52
C GLU A 97 4.36 15.08 4.07
N LEU A 98 3.20 14.47 3.83
CA LEU A 98 2.78 13.99 2.51
C LEU A 98 1.68 14.86 1.90
N LEU A 99 1.63 14.86 0.57
CA LEU A 99 0.49 15.44 -0.14
C LEU A 99 -0.78 14.60 0.12
N PRO A 100 -1.98 15.20 0.11
CA PRO A 100 -3.22 14.47 0.42
C PRO A 100 -3.46 13.21 -0.42
N TYR A 101 -2.96 13.18 -1.67
CA TYR A 101 -3.09 12.01 -2.52
C TYR A 101 -2.05 10.91 -2.25
N GLU A 102 -0.95 11.21 -1.55
CA GLU A 102 0.08 10.24 -1.16
C GLU A 102 -0.25 9.52 0.15
N VAL A 103 -1.06 10.15 1.03
CA VAL A 103 -1.45 9.55 2.32
C VAL A 103 -2.11 8.18 2.09
N PRO A 104 -1.61 7.10 2.73
CA PRO A 104 -2.21 5.77 2.63
C PRO A 104 -3.68 5.77 3.01
N LYS A 105 -4.50 5.12 2.19
CA LYS A 105 -5.93 4.95 2.48
C LYS A 105 -6.16 3.92 3.60
N HIS A 106 -5.24 2.96 3.72
CA HIS A 106 -5.29 1.89 4.71
C HIS A 106 -3.92 1.68 5.35
N LEU A 107 -3.89 1.57 6.68
CA LEU A 107 -2.70 1.23 7.45
C LEU A 107 -3.05 0.05 8.36
N PHE A 108 -2.21 -0.96 8.38
CA PHE A 108 -2.37 -2.17 9.18
C PHE A 108 -1.13 -2.38 10.02
N ILE A 109 -1.32 -2.59 11.32
CA ILE A 109 -0.24 -3.07 12.19
C ILE A 109 -0.25 -4.59 12.12
N VAL A 110 0.90 -5.19 11.85
CA VAL A 110 1.05 -6.62 11.61
C VAL A 110 2.13 -7.20 12.52
N ASP A 111 2.00 -8.47 12.86
CA ASP A 111 2.98 -9.16 13.73
C ASP A 111 4.35 -9.26 13.06
N ALA A 112 4.37 -9.54 11.76
CA ALA A 112 5.57 -9.60 10.96
C ALA A 112 5.25 -9.31 9.48
N LEU A 113 6.15 -8.60 8.81
CA LEU A 113 6.06 -8.47 7.36
C LEU A 113 6.47 -9.78 6.67
N PRO A 114 5.72 -10.23 5.64
CA PRO A 114 6.04 -11.47 4.94
C PRO A 114 7.31 -11.31 4.13
N ARG A 115 8.17 -12.33 4.15
CA ARG A 115 9.50 -12.28 3.51
C ARG A 115 9.76 -13.49 2.61
N THR A 116 10.52 -13.25 1.56
CA THR A 116 11.12 -14.30 0.72
C THR A 116 12.24 -15.01 1.49
N PRO A 117 12.73 -16.17 1.00
CA PRO A 117 13.93 -16.82 1.57
C PRO A 117 15.18 -15.91 1.59
N SER A 118 15.23 -14.90 0.71
CA SER A 118 16.29 -13.89 0.68
C SER A 118 16.03 -12.71 1.64
N SER A 119 15.07 -12.82 2.56
CA SER A 119 14.68 -11.81 3.55
C SER A 119 14.10 -10.51 2.99
N LYS A 120 13.83 -10.45 1.68
CA LYS A 120 13.11 -9.32 1.06
C LYS A 120 11.62 -9.43 1.34
N ILE A 121 10.91 -8.32 1.36
CA ILE A 121 9.44 -8.33 1.43
C ILE A 121 8.86 -9.18 0.29
N ASN A 122 8.03 -10.17 0.65
CA ASN A 122 7.26 -10.95 -0.30
C ASN A 122 5.99 -10.19 -0.67
N ARG A 123 6.00 -9.52 -1.84
CA ARG A 123 4.90 -8.67 -2.29
C ARG A 123 3.59 -9.43 -2.50
N THR A 124 3.64 -10.68 -2.95
CA THR A 124 2.44 -11.50 -3.17
C THR A 124 1.78 -11.83 -1.83
N GLU A 125 2.56 -12.27 -0.85
CA GLU A 125 2.05 -12.55 0.50
C GLU A 125 1.61 -11.28 1.21
N LEU A 126 2.30 -10.15 1.02
CA LEU A 126 1.90 -8.85 1.55
C LEU A 126 0.53 -8.41 1.00
N LEU A 127 0.30 -8.60 -0.31
CA LEU A 127 -0.97 -8.27 -0.92
C LEU A 127 -2.10 -9.13 -0.35
N SER A 128 -1.87 -10.44 -0.19
CA SER A 128 -2.81 -11.36 0.46
C SER A 128 -3.09 -10.96 1.91
N LEU A 129 -2.06 -10.61 2.68
CA LEU A 129 -2.19 -10.13 4.06
C LEU A 129 -3.11 -8.91 4.13
N ILE A 130 -2.88 -7.91 3.27
CA ILE A 130 -3.69 -6.69 3.23
C ILE A 130 -5.13 -6.99 2.80
N PHE A 131 -5.36 -7.83 1.79
CA PHE A 131 -6.72 -8.19 1.38
C PHE A 131 -7.47 -8.96 2.47
N ASN A 132 -6.79 -9.83 3.22
CA ASN A 132 -7.39 -10.52 4.36
C ASN A 132 -7.77 -9.54 5.47
N SER A 133 -6.97 -8.50 5.71
CA SER A 133 -7.30 -7.44 6.68
C SER A 133 -8.41 -6.49 6.22
N LEU A 134 -8.61 -6.35 4.90
CA LEU A 134 -9.68 -5.53 4.30
C LEU A 134 -11.00 -6.27 4.19
N SER A 135 -10.96 -7.60 4.09
CA SER A 135 -12.15 -8.43 4.05
C SER A 135 -12.74 -8.48 5.45
N PRO A 136 -14.03 -8.13 5.67
CA PRO A 136 -14.66 -8.47 6.93
C PRO A 136 -14.57 -9.99 7.09
N LEU A 137 -14.08 -10.47 8.24
CA LEU A 137 -14.16 -11.86 8.64
C LEU A 137 -15.59 -12.35 8.37
N SER A 138 -15.78 -13.06 7.25
CA SER A 138 -17.02 -13.72 6.90
C SER A 138 -17.13 -14.98 7.74
N ASP A 139 -17.31 -14.79 9.05
CA ASP A 139 -17.71 -15.83 10.00
C ASP A 139 -18.49 -15.16 11.15
N SER A 140 -19.66 -14.64 10.80
CA SER A 140 -20.80 -14.62 11.72
C SER A 140 -22.05 -14.99 10.93
N LYS A 141 -22.55 -16.19 11.23
CA LYS A 141 -23.91 -16.61 10.90
C LYS A 141 -24.90 -15.54 11.40
N GLU A 142 -25.95 -15.33 10.60
CA GLU A 142 -27.18 -14.57 10.88
C GLU A 142 -27.05 -13.04 10.95
N ILE A 143 -27.46 -12.34 9.87
CA ILE A 143 -28.56 -11.34 9.94
C ILE A 143 -29.40 -11.43 8.64
N PHE A 144 -30.49 -12.19 8.76
CA PHE A 144 -31.86 -12.01 8.24
C PHE A 144 -32.15 -11.23 6.93
N ASN A 145 -32.77 -11.99 6.01
CA ASN A 145 -34.06 -11.73 5.36
C ASN A 145 -34.63 -10.30 5.41
N HIS A 146 -34.81 -9.71 4.23
CA HIS A 146 -36.12 -9.11 3.92
C HIS A 146 -36.49 -9.36 2.45
N GLU A 147 -37.51 -10.20 2.28
CA GLU A 147 -38.36 -10.24 1.10
C GLU A 147 -38.83 -8.81 0.77
N PHE A 148 -38.68 -8.40 -0.48
CA PHE A 148 -39.60 -7.43 -1.06
C PHE A 148 -40.60 -8.20 -1.93
N ILE A 149 -41.62 -8.75 -1.28
CA ILE A 149 -42.94 -8.83 -1.88
C ILE A 149 -43.60 -7.46 -1.62
N THR A 150 -43.83 -6.68 -2.67
CA THR A 150 -45.07 -5.89 -2.77
C THR A 150 -45.53 -5.82 -4.22
N LYS A 151 -46.80 -6.17 -4.37
CA LYS A 151 -47.65 -6.27 -5.55
C LYS A 151 -47.74 -4.94 -6.32
N ASN A 152 -47.87 -4.99 -7.65
CA ASN A 152 -49.12 -4.56 -8.33
C ASN A 152 -49.08 -4.77 -9.85
N SER A 153 -49.98 -5.62 -10.36
CA SER A 153 -50.83 -5.32 -11.52
C SER A 153 -51.80 -6.49 -11.80
N ASN A 154 -52.96 -6.45 -11.15
CA ASN A 154 -54.24 -6.79 -11.78
C ASN A 154 -55.01 -5.46 -11.74
N THR A 155 -55.65 -4.99 -12.80
CA THR A 155 -56.87 -5.57 -13.38
C THR A 155 -57.30 -4.87 -14.68
N ILE A 156 -57.97 -5.64 -15.57
CA ILE A 156 -58.99 -5.25 -16.59
C ILE A 156 -58.38 -4.59 -17.86
N ASP A 157 -58.51 -5.11 -19.09
CA ASP A 157 -59.60 -5.82 -19.79
C ASP A 157 -59.18 -7.12 -20.50
#